data_AF-C0NMW0-F1
#
_entry.id   AF-C0NMW0-F1
#
_cell.length_a   1.000
_cell.length_b   1.000
_cell.length_c   1.000
_cell.angle_alpha   90.00
_cell.angle_beta   90.00
_cell.angle_gamma   90.00
#
_symmetry.space_group_name_H-M   'P 1'
#
loop_
_entity.id
_entity.type
_entity.pdbx_description
1 polymer ?
#
loop_
_entity_poly.entity_id
_entity_poly.type
_entity_poly.pdbx_seq_one_letter_code
_entity_poly.pdbx_strand_id
1 'polypeptide(L)'
;MISPCDPAILSNNPQFKALHQQLTTAILNPDGSTRANATDPSRRAVQALRNLVSVIVLYLQHSPNNNNKENGNKQISPDETSELLSLLSPDLKKFHSAIPSLIPSITAILAADLTHLKTLANASPPVNNSSNNDRHNYQTATNTTSFSSSARIATNKSKNTQPRPSNRLRPLSLKPSPTDISLPSQLSSRLRTLRTIQSHDLPTARNKMTVTAAAVLAAHAEVMERVIHILERAKHGVLARGVKARADHVAVVLEGVEGKVCIMRHEMLSAIYTPETTAALTRYRDHLGDTRLRLEERRKQALLELEAYERADMGEMGKREAAGVVEGKGDEGGGGDGSGKPGAMVEIARSLRTQGKRPQIQVTPYPAPLTRTNSTDKQHSHSPKTMTDADSLSIYDEIEIEDMTYDATLQIYHYPCPCGDRFEIGVADLRDGEEIAVCPSCSLMVRVIYDLDDLPKESDASAGAIAITA
;
A
#
# COMPACT_ATOMS: atom_id res chain seq x y z
N MET A 1 15.02 18.83 9.94
CA MET A 1 15.17 17.99 8.74
C MET A 1 13.88 18.04 7.95
N ILE A 2 13.93 18.30 6.64
CA ILE A 2 12.75 18.08 5.78
C ILE A 2 12.58 16.57 5.65
N SER A 3 11.42 16.05 6.05
CA SER A 3 11.10 14.62 5.94
C SER A 3 11.17 14.17 4.47
N PRO A 4 11.65 12.94 4.18
CA PRO A 4 11.69 12.42 2.81
C PRO A 4 10.28 12.42 2.19
N CYS A 5 10.11 13.05 1.03
CA CYS A 5 8.87 12.95 0.25
C CYS A 5 8.87 11.70 -0.64
N ASP A 6 7.72 11.04 -0.72
CA ASP A 6 7.49 9.89 -1.60
C ASP A 6 7.68 10.29 -3.08
N PRO A 7 8.45 9.53 -3.87
CA PRO A 7 8.67 9.80 -5.30
C PRO A 7 7.37 9.91 -6.12
N ALA A 8 6.28 9.26 -5.71
CA ALA A 8 4.99 9.36 -6.39
C ALA A 8 4.35 10.75 -6.27
N ILE A 9 4.63 11.48 -5.19
CA ILE A 9 4.12 12.84 -4.98
C ILE A 9 4.87 13.84 -5.89
N LEU A 10 6.16 13.57 -6.12
CA LEU A 10 7.00 14.38 -7.01
C LEU A 10 6.67 14.16 -8.50
N SER A 11 6.17 12.98 -8.89
CA SER A 11 5.71 12.73 -10.27
C SER A 11 4.34 13.36 -10.56
N ASN A 12 3.44 13.39 -9.57
CA ASN A 12 2.07 13.87 -9.76
C ASN A 12 1.95 15.41 -9.74
N ASN A 13 2.89 16.13 -9.11
CA ASN A 13 2.85 17.58 -8.98
C ASN A 13 4.18 18.24 -9.42
N PRO A 14 4.32 18.65 -10.69
CA PRO A 14 5.57 19.25 -11.19
C PRO A 14 5.92 20.58 -10.50
N GLN A 15 4.92 21.37 -10.09
CA GLN A 15 5.14 22.61 -9.33
C GLN A 15 5.75 22.33 -7.94
N PHE A 16 5.25 21.31 -7.23
CA PHE A 16 5.78 20.92 -5.92
C PHE A 16 7.19 20.36 -6.05
N LYS A 17 7.47 19.57 -7.11
CA LYS A 17 8.83 19.09 -7.41
C LYS A 17 9.82 20.24 -7.57
N ALA A 18 9.46 21.27 -8.33
CA ALA A 18 10.32 22.45 -8.51
C ALA A 18 10.59 23.18 -7.18
N LEU A 19 9.56 23.35 -6.35
CA LEU A 19 9.68 23.99 -5.04
C LEU A 19 10.54 23.17 -4.07
N HIS A 20 10.31 21.86 -3.97
CA HIS A 20 11.08 20.95 -3.12
C HIS A 20 12.56 20.92 -3.54
N GLN A 21 12.83 20.88 -4.86
CA GLN A 21 14.18 20.98 -5.40
C GLN A 21 14.83 22.32 -5.05
N GLN A 22 14.13 23.44 -5.20
CA GLN A 22 14.64 24.77 -4.87
C GLN A 22 14.94 24.93 -3.38
N LEU A 23 14.07 24.45 -2.49
CA LEU A 23 14.29 24.50 -1.05
C LEU A 23 15.51 23.68 -0.63
N THR A 24 15.65 22.47 -1.17
CA THR A 24 16.71 21.52 -0.75
C THR A 24 18.08 21.87 -1.34
N THR A 25 18.12 22.53 -2.51
CA THR A 25 19.39 22.84 -3.21
C THR A 25 19.87 24.26 -3.01
N ALA A 26 18.98 25.26 -3.07
CA ALA A 26 19.36 26.66 -3.09
C ALA A 26 19.22 27.34 -1.72
N ILE A 27 18.22 26.96 -0.92
CA ILE A 27 17.81 27.76 0.24
C ILE A 27 18.24 27.12 1.55
N LEU A 28 18.16 25.80 1.71
CA LEU A 28 18.39 25.12 2.98
C LEU A 28 19.65 24.23 2.98
N ASN A 29 20.30 24.18 4.12
CA ASN A 29 21.32 23.21 4.46
C ASN A 29 20.66 21.92 5.00
N PRO A 30 21.38 20.80 5.04
CA PRO A 30 20.87 19.52 5.56
C PRO A 30 20.39 19.58 7.02
N ASP A 31 20.94 20.50 7.81
CA ASP A 31 20.59 20.78 9.21
C ASP A 31 19.34 21.66 9.37
N GLY A 32 18.74 22.13 8.27
CA GLY A 32 17.60 23.07 8.27
C GLY A 32 17.99 24.54 8.41
N SER A 33 19.28 24.88 8.41
CA SER A 33 19.73 26.28 8.36
C SER A 33 19.64 26.85 6.94
N THR A 34 19.57 28.18 6.79
CA THR A 34 19.46 28.82 5.47
C THR A 34 20.84 29.10 4.85
N ARG A 35 21.06 28.65 3.62
CA ARG A 35 22.28 28.90 2.82
C ARG A 35 22.51 30.37 2.53
N ALA A 36 21.43 31.14 2.42
CA ALA A 36 21.46 32.58 2.14
C ALA A 36 22.13 33.44 3.22
N ASN A 37 22.51 32.88 4.37
CA ASN A 37 22.93 33.65 5.54
C ASN A 37 24.24 33.19 6.22
N ALA A 38 24.97 32.23 5.64
CA ALA A 38 26.18 31.69 6.27
C ALA A 38 27.42 32.60 6.12
N THR A 39 27.43 33.47 5.10
CA THR A 39 28.58 34.30 4.70
C THR A 39 28.51 35.75 5.17
N ASP A 40 27.41 36.19 5.79
CA ASP A 40 27.24 37.59 6.16
C ASP A 40 27.88 37.89 7.53
N PRO A 41 29.02 38.62 7.62
CA PRO A 41 29.70 38.90 8.88
C PRO A 41 28.83 39.71 9.85
N SER A 42 27.90 40.49 9.32
CA SER A 42 26.91 41.26 10.09
C SER A 42 26.02 40.36 10.96
N ARG A 43 25.62 39.19 10.43
CA ARG A 43 24.76 38.22 11.12
C ARG A 43 25.51 37.39 12.16
N ARG A 44 26.82 37.15 11.97
CA ARG A 44 27.70 36.55 13.00
C ARG A 44 27.81 37.44 14.22
N ALA A 45 27.94 38.75 14.04
CA ALA A 45 27.93 39.72 15.14
C ALA A 45 26.58 39.69 15.88
N VAL A 46 25.46 39.62 15.17
CA VAL A 46 24.12 39.48 15.76
C VAL A 46 23.95 38.15 16.51
N GLN A 47 24.49 37.04 16.00
CA GLN A 47 24.44 35.75 16.68
C GLN A 47 25.32 35.70 17.94
N ALA A 48 26.51 36.32 17.89
CA ALA A 48 27.37 36.47 19.06
C ALA A 48 26.70 37.33 20.15
N LEU A 49 26.00 38.40 19.74
CA LEU A 49 25.20 39.23 20.63
C LEU A 49 23.99 38.48 21.20
N ARG A 50 23.31 37.65 20.41
CA ARG A 50 22.20 36.80 20.89
C ARG A 50 22.64 35.85 22.00
N ASN A 51 23.80 35.22 21.83
CA ASN A 51 24.37 34.33 22.84
C ASN A 51 24.73 35.09 24.12
N LEU A 52 25.39 36.25 23.99
CA LEU A 52 25.68 37.13 25.14
C LEU A 52 24.41 37.58 25.88
N VAL A 53 23.39 38.02 25.15
CA VAL A 53 22.11 38.44 25.74
C VAL A 53 21.42 37.26 26.43
N SER A 54 21.45 36.06 25.86
CA SER A 54 20.86 34.88 26.52
C SER A 54 21.57 34.52 27.82
N VAL A 55 22.89 34.64 27.91
CA VAL A 55 23.65 34.40 29.15
C VAL A 55 23.29 35.45 30.21
N ILE A 56 23.19 36.73 29.81
CA ILE A 56 22.79 37.83 30.72
C ILE A 56 21.34 37.64 31.21
N VAL A 57 20.40 37.28 30.32
CA VAL A 57 18.99 37.05 30.70
C VAL A 57 18.85 35.85 31.62
N LEU A 58 19.55 34.74 31.35
CA LEU A 58 19.55 33.57 32.22
C LEU A 58 20.07 33.91 33.63
N TYR A 59 21.12 34.72 33.72
CA TYR A 59 21.67 35.19 35.00
C TYR A 59 20.72 36.12 35.75
N LEU A 60 20.09 37.08 35.05
CA LEU A 60 19.10 37.98 35.66
C LEU A 60 17.82 37.24 36.09
N GLN A 61 17.42 36.20 35.37
CA GLN A 61 16.29 35.33 35.74
C GLN A 61 16.62 34.39 36.91
N HIS A 62 17.90 34.04 37.12
CA HIS A 62 18.35 33.21 38.24
C HIS A 62 18.80 34.01 39.47
N SER A 63 18.80 35.35 39.41
CA SER A 63 18.99 36.17 40.61
C SER A 63 17.79 35.97 41.54
N PRO A 64 17.96 35.34 42.72
CA PRO A 64 16.85 34.93 43.56
C PRO A 64 16.16 36.17 44.10
N ASN A 65 14.94 36.40 43.63
CA ASN A 65 14.06 37.42 44.13
C ASN A 65 13.80 37.12 45.62
N ASN A 66 14.48 37.87 46.50
CA ASN A 66 14.57 37.67 47.94
C ASN A 66 13.26 38.04 48.69
N ASN A 67 12.11 37.70 48.10
CA ASN A 67 10.78 38.11 48.56
C ASN A 67 9.87 36.94 48.99
N ASN A 68 10.34 35.69 48.99
CA ASN A 68 9.59 34.59 49.57
C ASN A 68 10.21 34.19 50.92
N LYS A 69 9.68 34.80 51.99
CA LYS A 69 9.75 34.25 53.35
C LYS A 69 9.02 32.91 53.32
N GLU A 70 9.74 31.81 53.23
CA GLU A 70 9.42 30.53 53.85
C GLU A 70 10.49 29.50 53.47
N ASN A 71 11.09 28.91 54.50
CA ASN A 71 11.84 27.65 54.50
C ASN A 71 13.32 27.66 54.04
N GLY A 72 14.21 27.60 55.03
CA GLY A 72 15.29 26.60 55.06
C GLY A 72 16.63 26.96 54.45
N ASN A 73 17.48 27.62 55.24
CA ASN A 73 18.94 27.44 55.34
C ASN A 73 19.75 27.14 54.05
N LYS A 74 20.18 28.21 53.36
CA LYS A 74 21.54 28.37 52.83
C LYS A 74 21.75 29.84 52.43
N GLN A 75 22.22 30.66 53.38
CA GLN A 75 22.70 32.01 53.07
C GLN A 75 24.00 31.88 52.28
N ILE A 76 23.94 32.25 50.99
CA ILE A 76 25.11 32.44 50.14
C ILE A 76 25.82 33.70 50.61
N SER A 77 27.10 33.56 50.97
CA SER A 77 27.94 34.65 51.49
C SER A 77 28.17 35.74 50.43
N PRO A 78 28.25 37.02 50.84
CA PRO A 78 28.36 38.18 49.94
C PRO A 78 29.62 38.18 49.06
N ASP A 79 30.66 37.42 49.42
CA ASP A 79 31.91 37.33 48.65
C ASP A 79 31.74 36.59 47.31
N GLU A 80 30.86 35.59 47.22
CA GLU A 80 30.65 34.81 45.99
C GLU A 80 30.02 35.67 44.87
N THR A 81 29.22 36.68 45.22
CA THR A 81 28.60 37.59 44.26
C THR A 81 29.62 38.54 43.61
N SER A 82 30.69 38.89 44.32
CA SER A 82 31.76 39.76 43.81
C SER A 82 32.71 39.01 42.87
N GLU A 83 32.97 37.73 43.15
CA GLU A 83 33.78 36.87 42.29
C GLU A 83 33.05 36.56 40.96
N LEU A 84 31.73 36.36 41.02
CA LEU A 84 30.89 36.16 39.84
C LEU A 84 30.73 37.44 38.99
N LEU A 85 30.59 38.62 39.61
CA LEU A 85 30.62 39.90 38.89
C LEU A 85 31.97 40.16 38.20
N SER A 86 33.06 39.67 38.79
CA SER A 86 34.39 39.73 38.19
C SER A 86 34.50 38.82 36.96
N LEU A 87 33.89 37.63 37.00
CA LEU A 87 33.80 36.69 35.88
C LEU A 87 32.94 37.22 34.71
N LEU A 88 31.84 37.93 34.99
CA LEU A 88 31.01 38.55 33.94
C LEU A 88 31.54 39.89 33.43
N SER A 89 32.51 40.51 34.11
CA SER A 89 33.05 41.82 33.73
C SER A 89 33.58 41.93 32.29
N PRO A 90 34.22 40.90 31.68
CA PRO A 90 34.68 40.98 30.29
C PRO A 90 33.53 40.94 29.30
N ASP A 91 32.50 40.14 29.61
CA ASP A 91 31.33 39.96 28.74
C ASP A 91 30.38 41.16 28.81
N LEU A 92 30.23 41.79 29.98
CA LEU A 92 29.55 43.08 30.13
C LEU A 92 30.27 44.19 29.36
N LYS A 93 31.60 44.25 29.41
CA LYS A 93 32.38 45.22 28.63
C LYS A 93 32.22 45.02 27.13
N LYS A 94 32.25 43.77 26.64
CA LYS A 94 31.97 43.44 25.24
C LYS A 94 30.55 43.86 24.84
N PHE A 95 29.55 43.56 25.67
CA PHE A 95 28.17 43.98 25.43
C PHE A 95 28.06 45.51 25.36
N HIS A 96 28.62 46.24 26.33
CA HIS A 96 28.62 47.70 26.36
C HIS A 96 29.32 48.32 25.14
N SER A 97 30.40 47.71 24.66
CA SER A 97 31.10 48.17 23.44
C SER A 97 30.27 47.97 22.16
N ALA A 98 29.34 47.02 22.16
CA ALA A 98 28.47 46.74 21.03
C ALA A 98 27.16 47.53 21.04
N ILE A 99 26.72 48.06 22.18
CA ILE A 99 25.50 48.89 22.30
C ILE A 99 25.48 50.05 21.28
N PRO A 100 26.55 50.86 21.10
CA PRO A 100 26.54 51.97 20.16
C PRO A 100 26.27 51.54 18.70
N SER A 101 26.67 50.33 18.31
CA SER A 101 26.41 49.79 16.97
C SER A 101 24.96 49.35 16.76
N LEU A 102 24.24 49.04 17.84
CA LEU A 102 22.85 48.61 17.82
C LEU A 102 21.86 49.78 17.89
N ILE A 103 22.28 50.92 18.47
CA ILE A 103 21.43 52.12 18.62
C ILE A 103 20.82 52.58 17.27
N PRO A 104 21.56 52.68 16.15
CA PRO A 104 20.97 53.14 14.89
C PRO A 104 19.90 52.19 14.36
N SER A 105 20.13 50.88 14.46
CA SER A 105 19.16 49.86 14.01
C SER A 105 17.92 49.84 14.89
N ILE A 106 18.07 49.91 16.22
CA ILE A 106 16.95 49.97 17.16
C ILE A 106 16.16 51.27 16.94
N THR A 107 16.85 52.40 16.75
CA THR A 107 16.21 53.70 16.48
C THR A 107 15.43 53.68 15.17
N ALA A 108 15.97 53.05 14.11
CA ALA A 108 15.28 52.91 12.83
C ALA A 108 14.03 52.03 12.94
N ILE A 109 14.10 50.91 13.67
CA ILE A 109 12.95 50.04 13.93
C ILE A 109 11.90 50.77 14.75
N LEU A 110 12.30 51.42 15.85
CA LEU A 110 11.37 52.20 16.69
C LEU A 110 10.76 53.37 15.92
N ALA A 111 11.51 54.03 15.04
CA ALA A 111 10.99 55.09 14.19
C ALA A 111 10.00 54.55 13.15
N ALA A 112 10.28 53.39 12.54
CA ALA A 112 9.37 52.72 11.60
C ALA A 112 8.09 52.21 12.29
N ASP A 113 8.20 51.67 13.51
CA ASP A 113 7.05 51.27 14.31
C ASP A 113 6.23 52.49 14.74
N LEU A 114 6.88 53.61 15.08
CA LEU A 114 6.21 54.85 15.45
C LEU A 114 5.52 55.51 14.23
N THR A 115 6.10 55.41 13.03
CA THR A 115 5.41 55.82 11.79
C THR A 115 4.25 54.90 11.44
N HIS A 116 4.39 53.58 11.60
CA HIS A 116 3.30 52.61 11.45
C HIS A 116 2.16 52.84 12.46
N LEU A 117 2.49 53.14 13.72
CA LEU A 117 1.52 53.48 14.75
C LEU A 117 0.81 54.80 14.44
N LYS A 118 1.53 55.78 13.87
CA LYS A 118 0.93 57.05 13.39
C LYS A 118 0.03 56.83 12.18
N THR A 119 0.42 56.04 11.18
CA THR A 119 -0.42 55.74 10.02
C THR A 119 -1.63 54.93 10.40
N LEU A 120 -1.47 53.96 11.31
CA LEU A 120 -2.58 53.27 11.92
C LEU A 120 -3.45 54.27 12.65
N ALA A 121 -2.96 55.09 13.58
CA ALA A 121 -3.77 56.04 14.35
C ALA A 121 -4.59 57.00 13.45
N ASN A 122 -4.01 57.43 12.33
CA ASN A 122 -4.66 58.34 11.37
C ASN A 122 -5.65 57.66 10.41
N ALA A 123 -5.72 56.32 10.36
CA ALA A 123 -6.72 55.61 9.57
C ALA A 123 -8.11 55.77 10.21
N SER A 124 -8.81 56.83 9.78
CA SER A 124 -10.22 57.09 10.08
C SER A 124 -11.08 55.87 9.70
N PRO A 125 -12.15 55.52 10.45
CA PRO A 125 -13.00 54.39 10.11
C PRO A 125 -13.65 54.59 8.73
N PRO A 126 -13.88 53.53 7.94
CA PRO A 126 -14.59 53.65 6.67
C PRO A 126 -16.01 54.12 6.97
N VAL A 127 -16.34 55.33 6.51
CA VAL A 127 -17.71 55.83 6.48
C VAL A 127 -18.46 54.99 5.45
N ASN A 128 -19.43 54.20 5.91
CA ASN A 128 -20.35 53.42 5.08
C ASN A 128 -21.08 54.34 4.10
N ASN A 129 -20.52 54.55 2.92
CA ASN A 129 -21.16 55.19 1.78
C ASN A 129 -20.73 54.43 0.51
N SER A 130 -21.33 53.27 0.31
CA SER A 130 -21.41 52.64 -1.00
C SER A 130 -22.77 51.96 -1.09
N SER A 131 -23.71 52.76 -1.55
CA SER A 131 -24.77 52.42 -2.50
C SER A 131 -24.99 50.93 -2.74
N ASN A 132 -26.20 50.50 -2.37
CA ASN A 132 -26.94 49.44 -3.04
C ASN A 132 -26.62 49.37 -4.54
N ASN A 133 -26.14 48.22 -4.98
CA ASN A 133 -26.29 47.59 -6.30
C ASN A 133 -24.99 46.81 -6.58
N ASP A 134 -25.06 45.49 -6.41
CA ASP A 134 -24.45 44.49 -7.29
C ASP A 134 -24.46 43.11 -6.61
N ARG A 135 -25.65 42.49 -6.68
CA ARG A 135 -25.80 41.04 -6.58
C ARG A 135 -25.28 40.42 -7.89
N HIS A 136 -24.00 40.09 -7.94
CA HIS A 136 -23.43 39.13 -8.90
C HIS A 136 -22.91 37.95 -8.09
N ASN A 137 -23.70 36.88 -7.97
CA ASN A 137 -23.75 35.77 -8.91
C ASN A 137 -22.38 35.09 -9.12
N TYR A 138 -22.00 34.26 -8.16
CA TYR A 138 -21.22 33.06 -8.41
C TYR A 138 -22.00 31.87 -7.86
N GLN A 139 -22.96 31.40 -8.65
CA GLN A 139 -23.39 30.02 -8.62
C GLN A 139 -22.26 29.21 -9.26
N THR A 140 -21.48 28.51 -8.45
CA THR A 140 -20.61 27.44 -8.91
C THR A 140 -21.32 26.13 -8.62
N ALA A 141 -21.55 25.39 -9.70
CA ALA A 141 -22.36 24.20 -9.80
C ALA A 141 -21.93 23.08 -8.83
N THR A 142 -22.91 22.52 -8.12
CA THR A 142 -22.87 21.12 -7.71
C THR A 142 -24.22 20.50 -8.03
N ASN A 143 -24.25 19.79 -9.15
CA ASN A 143 -25.30 18.86 -9.52
C ASN A 143 -25.37 17.73 -8.49
N THR A 144 -26.46 17.62 -7.73
CA THR A 144 -27.00 16.32 -7.30
C THR A 144 -28.43 16.44 -6.77
N THR A 145 -29.37 16.03 -7.62
CA THR A 145 -30.54 15.19 -7.31
C THR A 145 -31.46 15.61 -6.15
N SER A 146 -32.45 16.43 -6.53
CA SER A 146 -33.88 16.28 -6.25
C SER A 146 -34.31 15.11 -5.35
N PHE A 147 -34.85 15.41 -4.17
CA PHE A 147 -36.14 14.86 -3.74
C PHE A 147 -36.91 15.92 -2.92
N SER A 148 -38.08 16.24 -3.46
CA SER A 148 -39.09 17.16 -2.95
C SER A 148 -39.73 16.61 -1.68
N SER A 149 -40.09 17.48 -0.72
CA SER A 149 -41.38 17.40 0.00
C SER A 149 -41.63 18.66 0.85
N SER A 150 -42.67 19.36 0.42
CA SER A 150 -43.34 20.51 1.03
C SER A 150 -43.91 20.22 2.42
N ALA A 151 -43.95 21.24 3.29
CA ALA A 151 -45.19 21.64 3.98
C ALA A 151 -45.02 22.99 4.68
N ARG A 152 -45.90 23.93 4.32
CA ARG A 152 -46.11 25.24 4.95
C ARG A 152 -47.24 25.10 5.97
N ILE A 153 -47.06 25.58 7.21
CA ILE A 153 -48.13 26.03 8.13
C ILE A 153 -47.46 27.09 9.05
N ALA A 154 -47.61 28.39 8.84
CA ALA A 154 -48.73 29.28 9.16
C ALA A 154 -48.98 29.52 10.67
N THR A 155 -48.79 30.80 11.05
CA THR A 155 -49.58 31.61 12.03
C THR A 155 -49.33 31.50 13.53
N ASN A 156 -48.89 32.63 14.11
CA ASN A 156 -49.41 33.33 15.32
C ASN A 156 -48.42 34.48 15.63
N LYS A 157 -48.68 35.78 15.43
CA LYS A 157 -49.73 36.72 15.87
C LYS A 157 -49.72 37.03 17.39
N SER A 158 -48.96 38.06 17.77
CA SER A 158 -49.15 38.89 18.97
C SER A 158 -48.59 40.29 18.65
N LYS A 159 -49.43 41.34 18.46
CA LYS A 159 -49.86 42.35 19.46
C LYS A 159 -48.64 42.85 20.28
N ASN A 160 -48.20 44.11 20.22
CA ASN A 160 -48.98 45.31 20.55
C ASN A 160 -48.13 46.59 20.31
N THR A 161 -48.83 47.69 20.01
CA THR A 161 -48.48 49.12 20.25
C THR A 161 -47.30 49.82 19.56
N GLN A 162 -47.63 50.54 18.47
CA GLN A 162 -47.10 51.88 18.13
C GLN A 162 -47.76 52.96 19.03
N PRO A 163 -47.15 54.15 19.21
CA PRO A 163 -47.71 55.31 18.51
C PRO A 163 -46.72 56.40 18.05
N ARG A 164 -46.91 56.80 16.78
CA ARG A 164 -47.16 58.16 16.27
C ARG A 164 -45.97 59.13 16.06
N PRO A 165 -45.93 59.80 14.88
CA PRO A 165 -44.83 60.67 14.47
C PRO A 165 -45.05 62.11 14.95
N SER A 166 -43.97 62.82 15.26
CA SER A 166 -44.04 64.27 15.48
C SER A 166 -42.90 64.97 14.76
N ASN A 167 -43.29 65.67 13.68
CA ASN A 167 -42.53 66.75 13.06
C ASN A 167 -42.03 67.73 14.13
N ARG A 168 -40.73 68.00 14.17
CA ARG A 168 -40.21 69.31 14.55
C ARG A 168 -38.77 69.51 14.06
N LEU A 169 -38.69 70.33 13.02
CA LEU A 169 -37.67 71.35 12.75
C LEU A 169 -36.20 70.88 12.65
N ARG A 170 -35.70 70.91 11.41
CA ARG A 170 -34.26 70.97 11.09
C ARG A 170 -33.58 72.10 11.87
N PRO A 171 -32.30 71.92 12.20
CA PRO A 171 -31.32 72.97 11.98
C PRO A 171 -30.37 72.59 10.87
N LEU A 172 -30.02 73.63 10.12
CA LEU A 172 -29.09 73.70 9.02
C LEU A 172 -27.72 73.09 9.37
N SER A 173 -27.22 72.28 8.43
CA SER A 173 -25.83 72.25 7.95
C SER A 173 -24.77 72.91 8.84
N LEU A 174 -23.97 72.09 9.53
CA LEU A 174 -22.53 72.31 9.66
C LEU A 174 -21.80 70.96 9.52
N LYS A 175 -21.09 70.82 8.40
CA LYS A 175 -20.05 69.78 8.19
C LYS A 175 -19.06 69.84 9.35
N PRO A 176 -18.71 68.72 10.01
CA PRO A 176 -17.59 68.72 10.95
C PRO A 176 -16.30 68.91 10.13
N SER A 177 -15.57 69.98 10.42
CA SER A 177 -14.21 70.21 9.94
C SER A 177 -13.29 69.05 10.37
N PRO A 178 -12.33 68.63 9.53
CA PRO A 178 -11.47 67.47 9.78
C PRO A 178 -10.27 67.87 10.65
N THR A 179 -10.52 68.47 11.80
CA THR A 179 -9.50 68.83 12.80
C THR A 179 -10.24 68.84 14.13
N ASP A 180 -9.73 68.15 15.15
CA ASP A 180 -10.28 68.04 16.52
C ASP A 180 -10.94 66.69 16.89
N ILE A 181 -10.59 65.61 16.19
CA ILE A 181 -10.78 64.27 16.76
C ILE A 181 -9.63 64.04 17.76
N SER A 182 -9.91 64.21 19.05
CA SER A 182 -8.89 64.02 20.08
C SER A 182 -8.37 62.57 20.06
N LEU A 183 -7.05 62.40 20.02
CA LEU A 183 -6.35 61.10 20.08
C LEU A 183 -6.93 60.13 21.14
N PRO A 184 -7.36 60.60 22.35
CA PRO A 184 -8.01 59.75 23.34
C PRO A 184 -9.32 59.10 22.86
N SER A 185 -10.12 59.82 22.06
CA SER A 185 -11.40 59.30 21.57
C SER A 185 -11.20 58.18 20.54
N GLN A 186 -10.24 58.33 19.62
CA GLN A 186 -9.85 57.30 18.65
C GLN A 186 -9.17 56.10 19.30
N LEU A 187 -8.30 56.33 20.29
CA LEU A 187 -7.70 55.23 21.06
C LEU A 187 -8.79 54.45 21.81
N SER A 188 -9.74 55.15 22.44
CA SER A 188 -10.83 54.50 23.17
C SER A 188 -11.77 53.71 22.26
N SER A 189 -12.07 54.21 21.05
CA SER A 189 -12.90 53.48 20.09
C SER A 189 -12.18 52.25 19.58
N ARG A 190 -10.88 52.36 19.26
CA ARG A 190 -10.04 51.23 18.84
C ARG A 190 -9.84 50.18 19.92
N LEU A 191 -9.64 50.58 21.17
CA LEU A 191 -9.56 49.66 22.30
C LEU A 191 -10.89 48.93 22.51
N ARG A 192 -12.03 49.61 22.33
CA ARG A 192 -13.35 48.95 22.34
C ARG A 192 -13.49 47.96 21.18
N THR A 193 -13.13 48.32 19.94
CA THR A 193 -13.23 47.41 18.79
C THR A 193 -12.27 46.22 18.90
N LEU A 194 -11.05 46.43 19.40
CA LEU A 194 -10.12 45.33 19.67
C LEU A 194 -10.67 44.41 20.75
N ARG A 195 -11.26 44.98 21.81
CA ARG A 195 -11.90 44.19 22.86
C ARG A 195 -13.09 43.40 22.31
N THR A 196 -13.94 43.97 21.45
CA THR A 196 -15.05 43.22 20.83
C THR A 196 -14.55 42.09 19.94
N ILE A 197 -13.49 42.32 19.15
CA ILE A 197 -12.89 41.27 18.31
C ILE A 197 -12.31 40.15 19.19
N GLN A 198 -11.60 40.50 20.26
CA GLN A 198 -10.98 39.53 21.16
C GLN A 198 -12.01 38.77 22.01
N SER A 199 -13.06 39.44 22.49
CA SER A 199 -14.04 38.84 23.39
C SER A 199 -15.16 38.10 22.66
N HIS A 200 -15.53 38.52 21.46
CA HIS A 200 -16.71 37.99 20.76
C HIS A 200 -16.36 37.35 19.41
N ASP A 201 -15.69 38.07 18.51
CA ASP A 201 -15.54 37.60 17.13
C ASP A 201 -14.59 36.41 17.04
N LEU A 202 -13.46 36.47 17.74
CA LEU A 202 -12.43 35.43 17.71
C LEU A 202 -12.91 34.11 18.34
N PRO A 203 -13.52 34.08 19.54
CA PRO A 203 -14.12 32.86 20.08
C PRO A 203 -15.24 32.31 19.19
N THR A 204 -16.08 33.18 18.60
CA THR A 204 -17.15 32.75 17.70
C THR A 204 -16.59 32.10 16.42
N ALA A 205 -15.54 32.67 15.83
CA ALA A 205 -14.86 32.10 14.66
C ALA A 205 -14.17 30.77 14.99
N ARG A 206 -13.52 30.67 16.16
CA ARG A 206 -12.93 29.41 16.65
C ARG A 206 -14.00 28.33 16.84
N ASN A 207 -15.12 28.66 17.47
CA ASN A 207 -16.22 27.71 17.66
C ASN A 207 -16.82 27.24 16.32
N LYS A 208 -16.97 28.15 15.34
CA LYS A 208 -17.40 27.77 13.98
C LYS A 208 -16.39 26.82 13.33
N MET A 209 -15.10 27.12 13.43
CA MET A 209 -14.04 26.28 12.88
C MET A 209 -14.01 24.89 13.54
N THR A 210 -14.13 24.80 14.86
CA THR A 210 -14.17 23.52 15.58
C THR A 210 -15.40 22.69 15.19
N VAL A 211 -16.57 23.33 15.04
CA VAL A 211 -17.80 22.65 14.59
C VAL A 211 -17.64 22.13 13.16
N THR A 212 -17.08 22.92 12.25
CA THR A 212 -16.81 22.45 10.88
C THR A 212 -15.78 21.33 10.84
N ALA A 213 -14.73 21.40 11.66
CA ALA A 213 -13.72 20.34 11.74
C ALA A 213 -14.30 19.04 12.29
N ALA A 214 -15.17 19.13 13.31
CA ALA A 214 -15.89 17.97 13.84
C ALA A 214 -16.83 17.35 12.79
N ALA A 215 -17.54 18.17 12.01
CA ALA A 215 -18.40 17.70 10.92
C ALA A 215 -17.60 16.99 9.81
N VAL A 216 -16.40 17.49 9.46
CA VAL A 216 -15.50 16.85 8.49
C VAL A 216 -15.00 15.49 9.00
N LEU A 217 -14.63 15.39 10.27
CA LEU A 217 -14.21 14.12 10.88
C LEU A 217 -15.36 13.11 10.95
N ALA A 218 -16.58 13.56 11.27
CA ALA A 218 -17.78 12.71 11.24
C ALA A 218 -18.08 12.19 9.82
N ALA A 219 -18.04 13.05 8.81
CA ALA A 219 -18.20 12.65 7.42
C ALA A 219 -17.10 11.67 6.96
N HIS A 220 -15.86 11.86 7.41
CA HIS A 220 -14.77 10.93 7.13
C HIS A 220 -15.00 9.55 7.77
N ALA A 221 -15.50 9.50 9.01
CA ALA A 221 -15.87 8.25 9.67
C ALA A 221 -16.99 7.52 8.91
N GLU A 222 -18.06 8.22 8.52
CA GLU A 222 -19.15 7.63 7.72
C GLU A 222 -18.66 7.07 6.37
N VAL A 223 -17.73 7.76 5.70
CA VAL A 223 -17.14 7.26 4.44
C VAL A 223 -16.31 6.01 4.68
N MET A 224 -15.51 5.97 5.73
CA MET A 224 -14.71 4.80 6.08
C MET A 224 -15.58 3.58 6.41
N GLU A 225 -16.66 3.76 7.18
CA GLU A 225 -17.64 2.71 7.47
C GLU A 225 -18.28 2.16 6.19
N ARG A 226 -18.69 3.03 5.26
CA ARG A 226 -19.24 2.61 3.96
C ARG A 226 -18.22 1.85 3.12
N VAL A 227 -16.96 2.27 3.13
CA VAL A 227 -15.87 1.56 2.42
C VAL A 227 -15.64 0.17 3.01
N ILE A 228 -15.58 0.06 4.34
CA ILE A 228 -15.44 -1.23 5.04
C ILE A 228 -16.61 -2.15 4.67
N HIS A 229 -17.85 -1.66 4.75
CA HIS A 229 -19.04 -2.44 4.40
C HIS A 229 -19.05 -2.92 2.94
N ILE A 230 -18.61 -2.07 2.00
CA ILE A 230 -18.48 -2.45 0.58
C ILE A 230 -17.39 -3.52 0.43
N LEU A 231 -16.25 -3.39 1.11
CA LEU A 231 -15.17 -4.37 1.05
C LEU A 231 -15.59 -5.71 1.67
N GLU A 232 -16.31 -5.71 2.78
CA GLU A 232 -16.86 -6.91 3.39
C GLU A 232 -17.87 -7.59 2.46
N ARG A 233 -18.79 -6.83 1.86
CA ARG A 233 -19.75 -7.37 0.88
C ARG A 233 -19.08 -7.86 -0.42
N ALA A 234 -18.03 -7.20 -0.89
CA ALA A 234 -17.37 -7.54 -2.16
C ALA A 234 -16.35 -8.68 -2.01
N LYS A 235 -15.55 -8.67 -0.94
CA LYS A 235 -14.50 -9.66 -0.70
C LYS A 235 -15.03 -10.88 0.05
N HIS A 236 -15.94 -10.65 1.01
CA HIS A 236 -16.45 -11.69 1.90
C HIS A 236 -17.95 -11.93 1.74
N GLY A 237 -18.67 -11.16 0.93
CA GLY A 237 -20.13 -11.28 0.86
C GLY A 237 -20.62 -12.58 0.25
N VAL A 238 -21.92 -12.82 0.44
CA VAL A 238 -22.62 -14.04 -0.01
C VAL A 238 -22.40 -14.31 -1.50
N LEU A 239 -22.37 -13.26 -2.34
CA LEU A 239 -22.10 -13.40 -3.77
C LEU A 239 -20.67 -13.87 -4.06
N ALA A 240 -19.66 -13.29 -3.41
CA ALA A 240 -18.27 -13.70 -3.60
C ALA A 240 -18.03 -15.13 -3.11
N ARG A 241 -18.60 -15.49 -1.96
CA ARG A 241 -18.57 -16.87 -1.43
C ARG A 241 -19.31 -17.84 -2.33
N GLY A 242 -20.48 -17.47 -2.85
CA GLY A 242 -21.26 -18.29 -3.76
C GLY A 242 -20.57 -18.51 -5.11
N VAL A 243 -19.95 -17.47 -5.68
CA VAL A 243 -19.15 -17.58 -6.90
C VAL A 243 -17.91 -18.45 -6.66
N LYS A 244 -17.23 -18.29 -5.52
CA LYS A 244 -16.10 -19.14 -5.13
C LYS A 244 -16.52 -20.60 -4.97
N ALA A 245 -17.56 -20.87 -4.19
CA ALA A 245 -18.08 -22.23 -3.98
C ALA A 245 -18.52 -22.88 -5.29
N ARG A 246 -19.12 -22.11 -6.21
CA ARG A 246 -19.46 -22.58 -7.56
C ARG A 246 -18.21 -22.90 -8.38
N ALA A 247 -17.17 -22.08 -8.31
CA ALA A 247 -15.90 -22.33 -9.00
C ALA A 247 -15.21 -23.59 -8.45
N ASP A 248 -15.15 -23.73 -7.13
CA ASP A 248 -14.59 -24.89 -6.44
C ASP A 248 -15.37 -26.16 -6.78
N HIS A 249 -16.71 -26.10 -6.79
CA HIS A 249 -17.56 -27.22 -7.23
C HIS A 249 -17.29 -27.63 -8.68
N VAL A 250 -17.20 -26.66 -9.61
CA VAL A 250 -16.89 -26.96 -11.02
C VAL A 250 -15.49 -27.55 -11.16
N ALA A 251 -14.51 -27.09 -10.38
CA ALA A 251 -13.16 -27.66 -10.40
C ALA A 251 -13.16 -29.14 -9.99
N VAL A 252 -13.84 -29.50 -8.89
CA VAL A 252 -13.99 -30.89 -8.44
C VAL A 252 -14.72 -31.75 -9.49
N VAL A 253 -15.77 -31.20 -10.11
CA VAL A 253 -16.47 -31.89 -11.20
C VAL A 253 -15.53 -32.15 -12.39
N LEU A 254 -14.68 -31.19 -12.76
CA LEU A 254 -13.72 -31.35 -13.84
C LEU A 254 -12.66 -32.42 -13.52
N GLU A 255 -12.13 -32.46 -12.30
CA GLU A 255 -11.23 -33.53 -11.85
C GLU A 255 -11.90 -34.92 -11.96
N GLY A 256 -13.19 -35.01 -11.60
CA GLY A 256 -13.97 -36.24 -11.78
C GLY A 256 -14.17 -36.63 -13.26
N VAL A 257 -14.36 -35.64 -14.15
CA VAL A 257 -14.46 -35.87 -15.59
C VAL A 257 -13.12 -36.29 -16.18
N GLU A 258 -12.00 -35.70 -15.76
CA GLU A 258 -10.65 -36.13 -16.14
C GLU A 258 -10.40 -37.58 -15.74
N GLY A 259 -10.80 -37.98 -14.53
CA GLY A 259 -10.76 -39.37 -14.07
C GLY A 259 -11.57 -40.32 -14.98
N LYS A 260 -12.80 -39.94 -15.35
CA LYS A 260 -13.65 -40.72 -16.26
C LYS A 260 -13.02 -40.85 -17.65
N VAL A 261 -12.48 -39.77 -18.20
CA VAL A 261 -11.80 -39.77 -19.51
C VAL A 261 -10.56 -40.67 -19.47
N CYS A 262 -9.79 -40.65 -18.38
CA CYS A 262 -8.66 -41.55 -18.18
C CYS A 262 -9.10 -43.03 -18.15
N ILE A 263 -10.18 -43.36 -17.44
CA ILE A 263 -10.74 -44.73 -17.42
C ILE A 263 -11.20 -45.15 -18.82
N MET A 264 -12.00 -44.32 -19.50
CA MET A 264 -12.45 -44.59 -20.88
C MET A 264 -11.27 -44.79 -21.83
N ARG A 265 -10.19 -44.01 -21.69
CA ARG A 265 -8.97 -44.19 -22.46
C ARG A 265 -8.35 -45.57 -22.20
N HIS A 266 -8.26 -45.99 -20.94
CA HIS A 266 -7.72 -47.32 -20.59
C HIS A 266 -8.62 -48.45 -21.12
N GLU A 267 -9.94 -48.31 -21.04
CA GLU A 267 -10.90 -49.26 -21.60
C GLU A 267 -10.73 -49.38 -23.13
N MET A 268 -10.69 -48.26 -23.85
CA MET A 268 -10.46 -48.24 -25.31
C MET A 268 -9.10 -48.83 -25.68
N LEU A 269 -8.03 -48.48 -24.95
CA LEU A 269 -6.70 -49.03 -25.20
C LEU A 269 -6.66 -50.53 -24.93
N SER A 270 -7.37 -51.03 -23.91
CA SER A 270 -7.47 -52.46 -23.63
C SER A 270 -8.22 -53.23 -24.72
N ALA A 271 -9.21 -52.58 -25.36
CA ALA A 271 -9.95 -53.15 -26.48
C ALA A 271 -9.12 -53.22 -27.78
N ILE A 272 -8.27 -52.22 -28.04
CA ILE A 272 -7.39 -52.18 -29.22
C ILE A 272 -6.14 -53.07 -29.02
N TYR A 273 -5.51 -52.96 -27.85
CA TYR A 273 -4.29 -53.67 -27.49
C TYR A 273 -4.60 -54.90 -26.63
N THR A 274 -5.18 -55.91 -27.28
CA THR A 274 -5.32 -57.23 -26.66
C THR A 274 -3.94 -57.83 -26.31
N PRO A 275 -3.86 -58.75 -25.34
CA PRO A 275 -2.60 -59.42 -25.01
C PRO A 275 -1.99 -60.14 -26.23
N GLU A 276 -2.83 -60.62 -27.14
CA GLU A 276 -2.39 -61.24 -28.39
C GLU A 276 -1.77 -60.22 -29.36
N THR A 277 -2.38 -59.03 -29.52
CA THR A 277 -1.83 -57.99 -30.40
C THR A 277 -0.56 -57.39 -29.82
N THR A 278 -0.49 -57.17 -28.51
CA THR A 278 0.75 -56.74 -27.85
C THR A 278 1.86 -57.79 -28.00
N ALA A 279 1.56 -59.08 -27.83
CA ALA A 279 2.52 -60.16 -28.10
C ALA A 279 2.92 -60.27 -29.58
N ALA A 280 2.02 -59.96 -30.51
CA ALA A 280 2.35 -59.89 -31.94
C ALA A 280 3.26 -58.70 -32.25
N LEU A 281 3.00 -57.53 -31.65
CA LEU A 281 3.84 -56.34 -31.80
C LEU A 281 5.23 -56.51 -31.19
N THR A 282 5.36 -57.19 -30.04
CA THR A 282 6.66 -57.52 -29.47
C THR A 282 7.44 -58.46 -30.38
N ARG A 283 6.82 -59.54 -30.88
CA ARG A 283 7.44 -60.43 -31.87
C ARG A 283 7.88 -59.69 -33.14
N TYR A 284 7.06 -58.76 -33.63
CA TYR A 284 7.41 -57.95 -34.80
C TYR A 284 8.57 -56.99 -34.51
N ARG A 285 8.59 -56.34 -33.34
CA ARG A 285 9.71 -55.50 -32.89
C ARG A 285 11.00 -56.31 -32.81
N ASP A 286 10.95 -57.52 -32.25
CA ASP A 286 12.12 -58.38 -32.10
C ASP A 286 12.60 -58.86 -33.48
N HIS A 287 11.67 -59.19 -34.40
CA HIS A 287 11.99 -59.47 -35.80
C HIS A 287 12.64 -58.26 -36.52
N LEU A 288 12.18 -57.03 -36.26
CA LEU A 288 12.81 -55.82 -36.78
C LEU A 288 14.23 -55.63 -36.19
N GLY A 289 14.43 -56.00 -34.92
CA GLY A 289 15.76 -56.02 -34.29
C GLY A 289 16.70 -57.01 -34.98
N ASP A 290 16.24 -58.24 -35.20
CA ASP A 290 17.00 -59.29 -35.88
C ASP A 290 17.34 -58.93 -37.33
N THR A 291 16.37 -58.36 -38.07
CA THR A 291 16.61 -57.91 -39.45
C THR A 291 17.59 -56.74 -39.49
N ARG A 292 17.51 -55.78 -38.55
CA ARG A 292 18.52 -54.72 -38.42
C ARG A 292 19.91 -55.30 -38.15
N LEU A 293 20.03 -56.24 -37.21
CA LEU A 293 21.30 -56.89 -36.87
C LEU A 293 21.91 -57.62 -38.09
N ARG A 294 21.09 -58.37 -38.84
CA ARG A 294 21.51 -59.04 -40.08
C ARG A 294 21.97 -58.06 -41.16
N LEU A 295 21.28 -56.92 -41.30
CA LEU A 295 21.67 -55.87 -42.25
C LEU A 295 22.96 -55.17 -41.82
N GLU A 296 23.16 -54.94 -40.52
CA GLU A 296 24.41 -54.42 -39.98
C GLU A 296 25.58 -55.38 -40.19
N GLU A 297 25.36 -56.68 -40.02
CA GLU A 297 26.35 -57.72 -40.30
C GLU A 297 26.72 -57.78 -41.79
N ARG A 298 25.72 -57.81 -42.69
CA ARG A 298 25.95 -57.73 -44.14
C ARG A 298 26.67 -56.44 -44.54
N ARG A 299 26.33 -55.31 -43.90
CA ARG A 299 27.04 -54.04 -44.11
C ARG A 299 28.51 -54.16 -43.68
N LYS A 300 28.80 -54.77 -42.54
CA LYS A 300 30.19 -54.98 -42.08
C LYS A 300 30.95 -55.90 -43.04
N GLN A 301 30.34 -56.99 -43.49
CA GLN A 301 30.92 -57.90 -44.49
C GLN A 301 31.23 -57.17 -45.80
N ALA A 302 30.27 -56.42 -46.35
CA ALA A 302 30.47 -55.63 -47.56
C ALA A 302 31.57 -54.57 -47.39
N LEU A 303 31.68 -53.94 -46.22
CA LEU A 303 32.77 -53.00 -45.94
C LEU A 303 34.14 -53.68 -45.89
N LEU A 304 34.22 -54.91 -45.35
CA LEU A 304 35.46 -55.70 -45.35
C LEU A 304 35.84 -56.13 -46.77
N GLU A 305 34.88 -56.51 -47.61
CA GLU A 305 35.10 -56.82 -49.03
C GLU A 305 35.62 -55.59 -49.79
N LEU A 306 35.02 -54.41 -49.57
CA LEU A 306 35.50 -53.15 -50.16
C LEU A 306 36.93 -52.80 -49.72
N GLU A 307 37.25 -53.01 -48.43
CA GLU A 307 38.61 -52.82 -47.92
C GLU A 307 39.61 -53.83 -48.51
N ALA A 308 39.18 -55.05 -48.80
CA ALA A 308 40.00 -56.05 -49.49
C ALA A 308 40.32 -55.63 -50.93
N TYR A 309 39.36 -55.06 -51.67
CA TYR A 309 39.62 -54.48 -53.00
C TYR A 309 40.58 -53.30 -52.95
N GLU A 310 40.44 -52.40 -51.96
CA GLU A 310 41.40 -51.30 -51.75
C GLU A 310 42.81 -51.82 -51.44
N ARG A 311 42.93 -52.88 -50.62
CA ARG A 311 44.21 -53.49 -50.26
C ARG A 311 44.89 -54.23 -51.42
N ALA A 312 44.12 -54.89 -52.29
CA ALA A 312 44.65 -55.63 -53.42
C ALA A 312 45.38 -54.72 -54.43
N ASP A 313 44.84 -53.53 -54.70
CA ASP A 313 45.44 -52.56 -55.64
C ASP A 313 46.74 -51.94 -55.09
N MET A 314 46.79 -51.69 -53.77
CA MET A 314 48.02 -51.22 -53.09
C MET A 314 49.15 -52.26 -53.10
N GLY A 315 48.83 -53.54 -53.31
CA GLY A 315 49.80 -54.63 -53.40
C GLY A 315 50.37 -54.87 -54.81
N GLU A 316 49.74 -54.32 -55.86
CA GLU A 316 50.13 -54.58 -57.25
C GLU A 316 51.06 -53.50 -57.83
N MET A 317 51.01 -52.26 -57.31
CA MET A 317 52.02 -51.22 -57.64
C MET A 317 53.38 -51.41 -56.93
N GLY A 318 53.45 -52.17 -55.83
CA GLY A 318 54.67 -52.30 -55.02
C GLY A 318 55.65 -53.41 -55.40
N LYS A 319 55.37 -54.21 -56.45
CA LYS A 319 56.17 -55.41 -56.79
C LYS A 319 57.07 -55.31 -58.02
N ARG A 320 57.17 -54.14 -58.68
CA ARG A 320 57.99 -53.98 -59.91
C ARG A 320 59.30 -53.19 -59.76
N GLU A 321 59.61 -52.62 -58.60
CA GLU A 321 60.82 -51.77 -58.44
C GLU A 321 61.93 -52.35 -57.53
N ALA A 322 61.88 -53.64 -57.18
CA ALA A 322 62.85 -54.25 -56.26
C ALA A 322 63.90 -55.19 -56.92
N ALA A 323 64.19 -55.06 -58.22
CA ALA A 323 65.23 -55.87 -58.87
C ALA A 323 66.06 -55.10 -59.93
N GLY A 324 67.29 -54.72 -59.55
CA GLY A 324 68.48 -54.58 -60.43
C GLY A 324 68.59 -53.30 -61.27
N VAL A 325 69.32 -52.24 -60.85
CA VAL A 325 70.79 -52.02 -60.97
C VAL A 325 71.27 -51.60 -62.39
N VAL A 326 71.56 -50.28 -62.53
CA VAL A 326 72.77 -49.64 -63.14
C VAL A 326 72.99 -49.80 -64.66
N GLU A 327 73.31 -48.83 -65.53
CA GLU A 327 73.68 -47.39 -65.54
C GLU A 327 73.52 -46.92 -67.01
N GLY A 328 73.14 -45.66 -67.30
CA GLY A 328 73.10 -45.19 -68.70
C GLY A 328 72.48 -43.81 -68.97
N LYS A 329 73.28 -42.77 -68.72
CA LYS A 329 73.21 -41.33 -69.08
C LYS A 329 72.43 -40.93 -70.36
N GLY A 330 71.65 -39.85 -70.29
CA GLY A 330 71.09 -39.07 -71.41
C GLY A 330 69.68 -38.54 -71.07
N ASP A 331 69.54 -37.45 -70.33
CA ASP A 331 69.49 -36.03 -70.75
C ASP A 331 68.07 -35.55 -71.14
N GLU A 332 67.67 -34.51 -70.40
CA GLU A 332 66.56 -33.54 -70.49
C GLU A 332 65.23 -33.87 -71.21
N GLY A 333 64.12 -33.75 -70.47
CA GLY A 333 62.87 -33.24 -71.04
C GLY A 333 61.56 -33.69 -70.37
N GLY A 334 60.91 -32.76 -69.66
CA GLY A 334 59.44 -32.67 -69.65
C GLY A 334 58.69 -33.42 -68.55
N GLY A 335 58.21 -32.66 -67.55
CA GLY A 335 57.31 -33.15 -66.52
C GLY A 335 55.99 -33.71 -67.06
N GLY A 336 55.56 -34.82 -66.47
CA GLY A 336 54.25 -35.42 -66.67
C GLY A 336 53.76 -35.95 -65.34
N ASP A 337 52.73 -35.30 -64.80
CA ASP A 337 52.05 -35.60 -63.56
C ASP A 337 51.35 -36.97 -63.67
N GLY A 338 52.11 -38.04 -63.41
CA GLY A 338 51.68 -39.43 -63.50
C GLY A 338 50.83 -39.83 -62.29
N SER A 339 49.71 -39.15 -62.09
CA SER A 339 48.65 -39.61 -61.19
C SER A 339 48.09 -40.93 -61.74
N GLY A 340 48.65 -42.04 -61.25
CA GLY A 340 48.13 -43.37 -61.52
C GLY A 340 46.67 -43.42 -61.13
N LYS A 341 45.79 -43.42 -62.13
CA LYS A 341 44.35 -43.53 -61.93
C LYS A 341 44.10 -44.83 -61.15
N PRO A 342 43.54 -44.76 -59.93
CA PRO A 342 43.17 -45.96 -59.20
C PRO A 342 42.21 -46.77 -60.07
N GLY A 343 42.33 -48.11 -60.04
CA GLY A 343 41.47 -48.97 -60.86
C GLY A 343 40.00 -48.62 -60.65
N ALA A 344 39.17 -48.74 -61.70
CA ALA A 344 37.74 -48.33 -61.65
C ALA A 344 36.99 -48.91 -60.43
N MET A 345 37.34 -50.12 -60.01
CA MET A 345 36.79 -50.76 -58.81
C MET A 345 37.16 -50.07 -57.49
N VAL A 346 38.35 -49.46 -57.39
CA VAL A 346 38.82 -48.73 -56.20
C VAL A 346 38.15 -47.37 -56.09
N GLU A 347 37.90 -46.68 -57.21
CA GLU A 347 37.09 -45.46 -57.19
C GLU A 347 35.64 -45.76 -56.77
N ILE A 348 35.08 -46.86 -57.27
CA ILE A 348 33.75 -47.34 -56.85
C ILE A 348 33.77 -47.67 -55.36
N ALA A 349 34.78 -48.39 -54.86
CA ALA A 349 34.90 -48.75 -53.45
C ALA A 349 35.01 -47.51 -52.54
N ARG A 350 35.86 -46.54 -52.88
CA ARG A 350 35.98 -45.27 -52.15
C ARG A 350 34.68 -44.46 -52.18
N SER A 351 33.99 -44.43 -53.32
CA SER A 351 32.70 -43.74 -53.47
C SER A 351 31.60 -44.40 -52.62
N LEU A 352 31.51 -45.72 -52.61
CA LEU A 352 30.53 -46.44 -51.78
C LEU A 352 30.82 -46.28 -50.28
N ARG A 353 32.09 -46.22 -49.88
CA ARG A 353 32.49 -45.99 -48.48
C ARG A 353 32.13 -44.57 -48.01
N THR A 354 32.27 -43.56 -48.86
CA THR A 354 31.85 -42.18 -48.54
C THR A 354 30.32 -42.06 -48.49
N GLN A 355 29.59 -42.75 -49.36
CA GLN A 355 28.12 -42.83 -49.29
C GLN A 355 27.62 -43.54 -48.01
N GLY A 356 28.34 -44.56 -47.54
CA GLY A 356 28.02 -45.28 -46.30
C GLY A 356 28.16 -44.46 -45.01
N LYS A 357 28.73 -43.26 -45.05
CA LYS A 357 28.84 -42.32 -43.91
C LYS A 357 27.68 -41.33 -43.81
N ARG A 358 26.56 -41.55 -44.52
CA ARG A 358 25.35 -40.71 -44.34
C ARG A 358 24.95 -40.64 -42.86
N PRO A 359 24.63 -39.44 -42.33
CA PRO A 359 24.30 -39.26 -40.93
C PRO A 359 23.10 -40.14 -40.56
N GLN A 360 23.21 -40.87 -39.45
CA GLN A 360 22.09 -41.59 -38.85
C GLN A 360 20.88 -40.65 -38.81
N ILE A 361 19.77 -41.09 -39.41
CA ILE A 361 18.47 -40.45 -39.21
C ILE A 361 18.23 -40.51 -37.69
N GLN A 362 18.32 -39.35 -37.02
CA GLN A 362 17.90 -39.22 -35.64
C GLN A 362 16.40 -39.47 -35.61
N VAL A 363 16.01 -40.70 -35.27
CA VAL A 363 14.65 -40.99 -34.84
C VAL A 363 14.53 -40.31 -33.48
N THR A 364 13.96 -39.12 -33.46
CA THR A 364 13.66 -38.42 -32.21
C THR A 364 12.67 -39.28 -31.42
N PRO A 365 12.93 -39.57 -30.13
CA PRO A 365 11.95 -40.25 -29.30
C PRO A 365 10.68 -39.39 -29.25
N TYR A 366 9.51 -40.05 -29.33
CA TYR A 366 8.23 -39.40 -29.04
C TYR A 366 8.35 -38.64 -27.70
N PRO A 367 7.90 -37.37 -27.62
CA PRO A 367 7.91 -36.66 -26.35
C PRO A 367 7.06 -37.46 -25.36
N ALA A 368 7.66 -37.80 -24.21
CA ALA A 368 6.96 -38.47 -23.13
C ALA A 368 5.71 -37.66 -22.75
N PRO A 369 4.59 -38.32 -22.38
CA PRO A 369 3.43 -37.60 -21.87
C PRO A 369 3.87 -36.72 -20.70
N LEU A 370 3.41 -35.47 -20.67
CA LEU A 370 3.61 -34.55 -19.55
C LEU A 370 2.91 -35.14 -18.32
N THR A 371 3.60 -36.02 -17.60
CA THR A 371 3.24 -36.40 -16.24
C THR A 371 3.51 -35.18 -15.38
N ARG A 372 2.43 -34.46 -15.10
CA ARG A 372 2.37 -33.37 -14.13
C ARG A 372 2.74 -33.98 -12.76
N THR A 373 4.02 -33.89 -12.41
CA THR A 373 4.50 -34.20 -11.07
C THR A 373 3.95 -33.14 -10.14
N ASN A 374 2.94 -33.49 -9.35
CA ASN A 374 2.55 -32.71 -8.18
C ASN A 374 3.66 -32.85 -7.13
N SER A 375 4.73 -32.08 -7.31
CA SER A 375 5.76 -31.88 -6.31
C SER A 375 5.29 -30.81 -5.32
N THR A 376 4.47 -31.25 -4.37
CA THR A 376 4.34 -30.65 -3.04
C THR A 376 4.35 -31.78 -2.01
N ASP A 377 5.46 -32.53 -1.98
CA ASP A 377 5.81 -33.41 -0.85
C ASP A 377 6.48 -32.57 0.23
N LYS A 378 5.66 -32.01 1.12
CA LYS A 378 6.04 -31.73 2.51
C LYS A 378 5.28 -32.74 3.37
N GLN A 379 5.99 -33.82 3.67
CA GLN A 379 5.85 -34.73 4.80
C GLN A 379 4.76 -34.36 5.83
N HIS A 380 3.68 -35.13 5.85
CA HIS A 380 3.12 -35.68 7.10
C HIS A 380 2.41 -37.01 6.82
N SER A 381 2.90 -38.04 7.49
CA SER A 381 2.41 -39.40 7.52
C SER A 381 1.03 -39.49 8.17
N HIS A 382 0.08 -40.19 7.55
CA HIS A 382 -0.89 -41.13 8.18
C HIS A 382 -1.72 -41.76 7.04
N SER A 383 -1.45 -43.01 6.68
CA SER A 383 -2.19 -44.22 7.12
C SER A 383 -3.70 -44.11 6.90
N PRO A 384 -4.31 -44.95 6.04
CA PRO A 384 -5.73 -44.87 5.72
C PRO A 384 -6.55 -45.42 6.88
N LYS A 385 -7.30 -44.54 7.55
CA LYS A 385 -8.39 -44.94 8.45
C LYS A 385 -9.71 -44.76 7.73
N THR A 386 -10.41 -45.88 7.64
CA THR A 386 -11.80 -46.05 7.27
C THR A 386 -12.70 -45.55 8.41
N MET A 387 -13.68 -44.70 8.08
CA MET A 387 -14.92 -44.39 8.82
C MET A 387 -14.79 -43.69 10.19
N THR A 388 -15.69 -42.70 10.40
CA THR A 388 -16.01 -41.91 11.61
C THR A 388 -15.08 -40.74 11.96
N ASP A 389 -15.23 -39.59 11.30
CA ASP A 389 -14.69 -38.30 11.73
C ASP A 389 -15.82 -37.25 11.77
N ALA A 390 -16.62 -37.26 12.84
CA ALA A 390 -17.46 -36.11 13.23
C ALA A 390 -16.69 -35.15 14.17
N ASP A 391 -15.49 -35.54 14.61
CA ASP A 391 -14.72 -34.87 15.66
C ASP A 391 -13.70 -33.83 15.15
N SER A 392 -13.76 -33.44 13.88
CA SER A 392 -12.83 -32.45 13.32
C SER A 392 -13.34 -31.00 13.35
N LEU A 393 -14.39 -30.71 14.11
CA LEU A 393 -14.82 -29.34 14.39
C LEU A 393 -13.99 -28.80 15.56
N SER A 394 -13.23 -27.72 15.35
CA SER A 394 -12.44 -27.08 16.40
C SER A 394 -13.35 -26.34 17.38
N ILE A 395 -13.94 -27.09 18.32
CA ILE A 395 -14.79 -26.59 19.39
C ILE A 395 -13.90 -25.92 20.46
N TYR A 396 -14.26 -24.70 20.85
CA TYR A 396 -13.52 -23.89 21.83
C TYR A 396 -13.77 -24.34 23.27
N ASP A 397 -15.03 -24.63 23.58
CA ASP A 397 -15.47 -25.05 24.92
C ASP A 397 -16.79 -25.83 24.83
N GLU A 398 -17.14 -26.50 25.92
CA GLU A 398 -18.40 -27.21 26.12
C GLU A 398 -19.17 -26.53 27.25
N ILE A 399 -20.39 -26.07 26.96
CA ILE A 399 -21.16 -25.20 27.84
C ILE A 399 -22.51 -25.86 28.11
N GLU A 400 -22.88 -26.00 29.37
CA GLU A 400 -24.20 -26.49 29.76
C GLU A 400 -25.27 -25.43 29.44
N ILE A 401 -26.45 -25.84 28.98
CA ILE A 401 -27.52 -24.90 28.60
C ILE A 401 -27.99 -24.04 29.78
N GLU A 402 -27.83 -24.53 31.01
CA GLU A 402 -28.13 -23.81 32.25
C GLU A 402 -27.23 -22.57 32.46
N ASP A 403 -26.01 -22.58 31.90
CA ASP A 403 -25.08 -21.45 31.94
C ASP A 403 -25.35 -20.41 30.85
N MET A 404 -26.19 -20.75 29.86
CA MET A 404 -26.58 -19.84 28.78
C MET A 404 -27.76 -18.94 29.19
N THR A 405 -27.76 -17.70 28.71
CA THR A 405 -28.88 -16.79 28.92
C THR A 405 -29.89 -16.91 27.78
N TYR A 406 -31.13 -17.26 28.11
CA TYR A 406 -32.22 -17.38 27.15
C TYR A 406 -32.93 -16.04 26.88
N ASP A 407 -33.06 -15.66 25.60
CA ASP A 407 -33.90 -14.54 25.17
C ASP A 407 -35.22 -15.05 24.58
N ALA A 408 -36.31 -14.89 25.33
CA ALA A 408 -37.65 -15.33 24.95
C ALA A 408 -38.20 -14.62 23.71
N THR A 409 -37.74 -13.40 23.40
CA THR A 409 -38.23 -12.64 22.24
C THR A 409 -37.66 -13.16 20.93
N LEU A 410 -36.38 -13.55 20.94
CA LEU A 410 -35.68 -14.07 19.77
C LEU A 410 -35.68 -15.60 19.71
N GLN A 411 -36.03 -16.28 20.80
CA GLN A 411 -35.93 -17.74 20.94
C GLN A 411 -34.49 -18.23 20.72
N ILE A 412 -33.52 -17.55 21.34
CA ILE A 412 -32.08 -17.79 21.21
C ILE A 412 -31.45 -17.91 22.60
N TYR A 413 -30.54 -18.88 22.76
CA TYR A 413 -29.62 -18.96 23.90
C TYR A 413 -28.31 -18.27 23.56
N HIS A 414 -27.80 -17.45 24.49
CA HIS A 414 -26.54 -16.73 24.30
C HIS A 414 -25.56 -16.84 25.46
N TYR A 415 -24.26 -16.84 25.15
CA TYR A 415 -23.16 -16.95 26.13
C TYR A 415 -22.00 -15.97 25.80
N PRO A 416 -21.35 -15.32 26.77
CA PRO A 416 -20.29 -14.35 26.51
C PRO A 416 -19.06 -14.95 25.81
N CYS A 417 -18.65 -14.34 24.70
CA CYS A 417 -17.47 -14.74 23.94
C CYS A 417 -16.23 -13.89 24.33
N PRO A 418 -15.02 -14.48 24.44
CA PRO A 418 -13.80 -13.74 24.80
C PRO A 418 -13.43 -12.59 23.84
N CYS A 419 -14.00 -12.53 22.64
CA CYS A 419 -13.79 -11.40 21.71
C CYS A 419 -14.61 -10.15 22.07
N GLY A 420 -15.53 -10.23 23.03
CA GLY A 420 -16.44 -9.15 23.42
C GLY A 420 -17.87 -9.24 22.84
N ASP A 421 -18.14 -10.27 22.04
CA ASP A 421 -19.47 -10.56 21.49
C ASP A 421 -20.14 -11.74 22.24
N ARG A 422 -21.17 -12.37 21.67
CA ARG A 422 -21.87 -13.52 22.27
C ARG A 422 -21.92 -14.71 21.30
N PHE A 423 -21.77 -15.92 21.83
CA PHE A 423 -22.19 -17.13 21.12
C PHE A 423 -23.71 -17.17 21.12
N GLU A 424 -24.33 -17.57 20.01
CA GLU A 424 -25.78 -17.62 19.84
C GLU A 424 -26.19 -18.96 19.21
N ILE A 425 -27.31 -19.53 19.67
CA ILE A 425 -27.95 -20.70 19.06
C ILE A 425 -29.47 -20.62 19.22
N GLY A 426 -30.23 -20.94 18.17
CA GLY A 426 -31.69 -20.92 18.21
C GLY A 426 -32.28 -22.12 18.96
N VAL A 427 -33.42 -21.93 19.61
CA VAL A 427 -34.19 -23.05 20.21
C VAL A 427 -34.65 -24.04 19.14
N ALA A 428 -34.99 -23.56 17.94
CA ALA A 428 -35.35 -24.41 16.81
C ALA A 428 -34.17 -25.31 16.40
N ASP A 429 -32.96 -24.76 16.33
CA ASP A 429 -31.76 -25.49 15.95
C ASP A 429 -31.39 -26.55 17.00
N LEU A 430 -31.51 -26.21 18.29
CA LEU A 430 -31.37 -27.18 19.39
C LEU A 430 -32.42 -28.30 19.29
N ARG A 431 -33.67 -28.02 18.88
CA ARG A 431 -34.69 -29.06 18.68
C ARG A 431 -34.42 -29.95 17.47
N ASP A 432 -33.73 -29.42 16.47
CA ASP A 432 -33.32 -30.16 15.27
C ASP A 432 -32.05 -31.01 15.50
N GLY A 433 -31.41 -30.90 16.68
CA GLY A 433 -30.22 -31.65 17.06
C GLY A 433 -28.90 -30.90 16.78
N GLU A 434 -28.94 -29.59 16.52
CA GLU A 434 -27.74 -28.77 16.36
C GLU A 434 -27.23 -28.32 17.72
N GLU A 435 -26.08 -28.86 18.13
CA GLU A 435 -25.44 -28.58 19.42
C GLU A 435 -24.37 -27.47 19.34
N ILE A 436 -24.12 -26.86 18.18
CA ILE A 436 -22.99 -25.95 17.98
C ILE A 436 -23.45 -24.49 17.96
N ALA A 437 -23.11 -23.74 19.00
CA ALA A 437 -23.32 -22.29 19.05
C ALA A 437 -22.12 -21.54 18.45
N VAL A 438 -22.39 -20.53 17.62
CA VAL A 438 -21.36 -19.81 16.85
C VAL A 438 -21.31 -18.35 17.28
N CYS A 439 -20.10 -17.80 17.41
CA CYS A 439 -19.90 -16.36 17.63
C CYS A 439 -19.86 -15.61 16.29
N PRO A 440 -20.75 -14.61 16.05
CA PRO A 440 -20.80 -13.88 14.79
C PRO A 440 -19.57 -12.99 14.56
N SER A 441 -18.86 -12.60 15.62
CA SER A 441 -17.66 -11.75 15.51
C SER A 441 -16.35 -12.50 15.21
N CYS A 442 -16.08 -13.64 15.87
CA CYS A 442 -14.74 -14.26 15.83
C CYS A 442 -14.70 -15.69 15.26
N SER A 443 -15.81 -16.25 14.79
CA SER A 443 -15.91 -17.62 14.25
C SER A 443 -15.53 -18.76 15.21
N LEU A 444 -15.37 -18.47 16.51
CA LEU A 444 -15.29 -19.51 17.53
C LEU A 444 -16.62 -20.26 17.59
N MET A 445 -16.55 -21.55 17.90
CA MET A 445 -17.68 -22.46 18.04
C MET A 445 -17.61 -23.11 19.42
N VAL A 446 -18.74 -23.23 20.11
CA VAL A 446 -18.85 -23.94 21.39
C VAL A 446 -19.93 -25.00 21.28
N ARG A 447 -19.78 -26.12 21.99
CA ARG A 447 -20.79 -27.18 22.02
C ARG A 447 -21.71 -26.96 23.22
N VAL A 448 -23.01 -26.93 22.98
CA VAL A 448 -24.04 -26.77 23.99
C VAL A 448 -24.49 -28.15 24.45
N ILE A 449 -24.34 -28.43 25.73
CA ILE A 449 -24.83 -29.66 26.38
C ILE A 449 -26.23 -29.36 26.91
N TYR A 450 -27.25 -30.07 26.43
CA TYR A 450 -28.65 -29.89 26.81
C TYR A 450 -29.42 -31.21 26.80
N ASP A 451 -30.48 -31.30 27.59
CA ASP A 451 -31.52 -32.31 27.43
C ASP A 451 -32.78 -31.69 26.79
N LEU A 452 -33.56 -32.50 26.05
CA LEU A 452 -34.78 -32.01 25.38
C LEU A 452 -35.84 -31.46 26.35
N ASP A 453 -35.77 -31.86 27.61
CA ASP A 453 -36.68 -31.39 28.67
C ASP A 453 -36.36 -29.97 29.17
N ASP A 454 -35.13 -29.49 28.97
CA ASP A 454 -34.68 -28.14 29.39
C ASP A 454 -35.14 -27.04 28.44
N LEU A 455 -35.55 -27.43 27.21
CA LEU A 455 -35.99 -26.49 26.19
C LEU A 455 -37.45 -26.02 26.43
N PRO A 456 -37.75 -24.73 26.24
CA PRO A 456 -39.10 -24.21 26.41
C PRO A 456 -40.06 -24.85 25.39
N LYS A 457 -41.14 -25.49 25.85
CA LYS A 457 -42.11 -26.22 25.00
C LYS A 457 -42.94 -25.27 24.12
N GLU A 458 -43.14 -25.64 22.86
CA GLU A 458 -44.00 -24.89 21.91
C GLU A 458 -45.48 -25.21 22.19
N SER A 459 -46.02 -24.68 23.27
CA SER A 459 -47.47 -24.73 23.53
C SER A 459 -47.88 -23.48 24.29
N ASP A 460 -48.77 -22.69 23.65
CA ASP A 460 -49.57 -21.56 24.17
C ASP A 460 -49.14 -20.12 23.82
N ALA A 461 -48.12 -19.90 22.99
CA ALA A 461 -47.79 -18.55 22.51
C ALA A 461 -48.55 -18.14 21.22
N SER A 462 -49.89 -18.10 21.31
CA SER A 462 -50.73 -17.38 20.34
C SER A 462 -50.68 -15.87 20.60
N ALA A 463 -49.66 -15.15 20.10
CA ALA A 463 -49.71 -13.69 19.87
C ALA A 463 -48.34 -13.17 19.38
N GLY A 464 -48.14 -13.10 18.07
CA GLY A 464 -46.93 -12.46 17.55
C GLY A 464 -46.67 -12.54 16.05
N ALA A 465 -47.65 -12.93 15.23
CA ALA A 465 -47.51 -12.81 13.78
C ALA A 465 -47.63 -11.33 13.38
N ILE A 466 -46.52 -10.61 13.35
CA ILE A 466 -46.44 -9.32 12.65
C ILE A 466 -46.42 -9.64 11.16
N ALA A 467 -47.56 -9.45 10.51
CA ALA A 467 -47.69 -9.50 9.07
C ALA A 467 -46.90 -8.33 8.45
N ILE A 468 -45.78 -8.62 7.81
CA ILE A 468 -45.12 -7.71 6.88
C ILE A 468 -45.79 -7.93 5.52
N THR A 469 -46.76 -7.06 5.19
CA THR A 469 -47.28 -6.93 3.83
C THR A 469 -46.21 -6.33 2.92
N ALA A 470 -46.07 -6.93 1.74
CA ALA A 470 -45.13 -6.57 0.67
C ALA A 470 -45.21 -5.10 0.22
#